data_AF-A0A9D6IJA4-F1
#
_entry.id   AF-A0A9D6IJA4-F1
#
_cell.length_a   1.000
_cell.length_b   1.000
_cell.length_c   1.000
_cell.angle_alpha   90.00
_cell.angle_beta   90.00
_cell.angle_gamma   90.00
#
_symmetry.space_group_name_H-M   'P 1'
#
loop_
_entity.id
_entity.type
_entity.pdbx_description
1 polymer ?
#
loop_
_entity_poly.entity_id
_entity_poly.type
_entity_poly.pdbx_seq_one_letter_code
_entity_poly.pdbx_strand_id
1 'polypeptide(L)'
;MSRLFLLGVFGLFAGSQAASALTVCHDFTRYRVAGADGDNLGRGDLIGLLRARQYRGILSFNSSDAAALAKAQRFLRPGDVILIGAGNGHSGVMTAGGIEHFIQVPGEVGQRRDPGNLPRGPVRGPRANSNALGGHFVGDSLVQMLGRLSARGPQPVEIWSKTNDLKVTMTWNTRTDVDLWVEEPSGARCWYRQRQTANGGALLEDVTSGFGPEHYALARAVPGTFTIKANYFSGPRNAKVEPTTVTVIVTQFEGTPSARSQTFTATLRNRGETVTLHSVRFQ
;
A
#
# COMPACT_ATOMS: atom_id res chain seq x y z
N MET A 1 18.33 36.81 -54.49
CA MET A 1 17.07 36.28 -53.93
C MET A 1 17.37 35.61 -52.59
N SER A 2 17.42 36.39 -51.51
CA SER A 2 17.73 35.89 -50.16
C SER A 2 16.43 35.46 -49.46
N ARG A 3 16.38 34.21 -49.00
CA ARG A 3 15.24 33.66 -48.24
C ARG A 3 15.43 33.96 -46.76
N LEU A 4 14.52 34.77 -46.21
CA LEU A 4 14.36 35.03 -44.78
C LEU A 4 13.63 33.83 -44.16
N PHE A 5 14.27 33.12 -43.22
CA PHE A 5 13.60 32.13 -42.38
C PHE A 5 13.13 32.82 -41.09
N LEU A 6 11.82 33.01 -40.94
CA LEU A 6 11.20 33.42 -39.69
C LEU A 6 10.97 32.16 -38.83
N LEU A 7 11.77 31.97 -37.78
CA LEU A 7 11.51 30.97 -36.76
C LEU A 7 10.46 31.52 -35.79
N GLY A 8 9.18 31.19 -36.03
CA GLY A 8 8.10 31.44 -35.08
C GLY A 8 8.15 30.40 -33.96
N VAL A 9 8.58 30.82 -32.77
CA VAL A 9 8.53 30.03 -31.54
C VAL A 9 7.06 29.83 -31.16
N PHE A 10 6.51 28.65 -31.41
CA PHE A 10 5.23 28.23 -30.81
C PHE A 10 5.49 27.90 -29.33
N GLY A 11 5.14 28.82 -28.45
CA GLY A 11 4.98 28.54 -27.03
C GLY A 11 3.84 27.55 -26.83
N LEU A 12 4.17 26.30 -26.55
CA LEU A 12 3.24 25.34 -25.95
C LEU A 12 2.94 25.83 -24.53
N PHE A 13 1.87 26.62 -24.38
CA PHE A 13 1.21 26.73 -23.09
C PHE A 13 0.68 25.34 -22.73
N ALA A 14 1.36 24.68 -21.80
CA ALA A 14 0.83 23.49 -21.14
C ALA A 14 -0.51 23.86 -20.50
N GLY A 15 -1.58 23.26 -21.01
CA GLY A 15 -2.94 23.56 -20.61
C GLY A 15 -3.15 23.41 -19.11
N SER A 16 -3.92 24.34 -18.54
CA SER A 16 -4.60 24.15 -17.26
C SER A 16 -5.38 22.83 -17.30
N GLN A 17 -5.08 21.89 -16.41
CA GLN A 17 -5.91 20.71 -16.20
C GLN A 17 -7.34 21.16 -15.92
N ALA A 18 -8.29 20.57 -16.65
CA ALA A 18 -9.71 20.87 -16.55
C ALA A 18 -10.19 20.74 -15.10
N ALA A 19 -11.12 21.62 -14.71
CA ALA A 19 -11.81 21.57 -13.43
C ALA A 19 -12.33 20.15 -13.18
N SER A 20 -11.78 19.51 -12.16
CA SER A 20 -12.21 18.19 -11.72
C SER A 20 -13.56 18.30 -11.01
N ALA A 21 -14.43 17.35 -11.29
CA ALA A 21 -15.80 17.28 -10.86
C ALA A 21 -15.99 16.09 -9.92
N LEU A 22 -15.72 16.27 -8.62
CA LEU A 22 -15.95 15.23 -7.63
C LEU A 22 -17.43 14.94 -7.48
N THR A 23 -17.86 13.71 -7.78
CA THR A 23 -19.26 13.30 -7.64
C THR A 23 -19.47 12.32 -6.49
N VAL A 24 -18.46 11.50 -6.17
CA VAL A 24 -18.50 10.50 -5.11
C VAL A 24 -17.21 10.45 -4.28
N CYS A 25 -17.21 9.67 -3.20
CA CYS A 25 -16.06 9.52 -2.30
C CYS A 25 -14.79 8.94 -2.97
N HIS A 26 -14.98 8.06 -3.96
CA HIS A 26 -13.89 7.41 -4.69
C HIS A 26 -13.17 8.40 -5.60
N ASP A 27 -13.91 9.29 -6.28
CA ASP A 27 -13.38 10.44 -7.04
C ASP A 27 -12.48 11.30 -6.14
N PHE A 28 -12.97 11.64 -4.94
CA PHE A 28 -12.19 12.44 -3.99
C PHE A 28 -10.89 11.73 -3.59
N THR A 29 -10.97 10.45 -3.26
CA THR A 29 -9.80 9.66 -2.88
C THR A 29 -8.81 9.54 -4.04
N ARG A 30 -9.32 9.37 -5.27
CA ARG A 30 -8.52 9.36 -6.51
C ARG A 30 -7.78 10.67 -6.69
N TYR A 31 -8.48 11.80 -6.57
CA TYR A 31 -7.90 13.14 -6.64
C TYR A 31 -6.77 13.31 -5.61
N ARG A 32 -6.99 12.91 -4.35
CA ARG A 32 -5.95 12.99 -3.31
C ARG A 32 -4.74 12.09 -3.59
N VAL A 33 -4.94 10.93 -4.23
CA VAL A 33 -3.86 9.98 -4.53
C VAL A 33 -3.08 10.33 -5.80
N ALA A 34 -3.75 10.87 -6.82
CA ALA A 34 -3.21 11.00 -8.16
C ALA A 34 -3.18 12.44 -8.71
N GLY A 35 -3.80 13.41 -8.03
CA GLY A 35 -4.05 14.75 -8.57
C GLY A 35 -5.03 14.77 -9.74
N ALA A 36 -5.60 13.62 -10.08
CA ALA A 36 -6.50 13.43 -11.20
C ALA A 36 -7.84 12.93 -10.68
N ASP A 37 -8.90 13.54 -11.21
CA ASP A 37 -10.26 13.13 -10.95
C ASP A 37 -10.75 12.15 -12.02
N GLY A 38 -11.78 11.39 -11.69
CA GLY A 38 -12.58 10.66 -12.66
C GLY A 38 -14.05 10.92 -12.41
N ASP A 39 -14.80 11.12 -13.47
CA ASP A 39 -16.24 11.38 -13.37
C ASP A 39 -16.98 10.10 -12.95
N ASN A 40 -17.44 10.04 -11.69
CA ASN A 40 -18.32 8.97 -11.15
C ASN A 40 -17.68 7.57 -11.21
N LEU A 41 -16.42 7.47 -10.76
CA LEU A 41 -15.69 6.20 -10.73
C LEU A 41 -15.98 5.39 -9.47
N GLY A 42 -15.98 4.07 -9.62
CA GLY A 42 -16.33 3.14 -8.56
C GLY A 42 -15.12 2.65 -7.75
N ARG A 43 -15.41 1.78 -6.77
CA ARG A 43 -14.37 1.11 -5.96
C ARG A 43 -13.34 0.37 -6.83
N GLY A 44 -13.80 -0.32 -7.88
CA GLY A 44 -12.94 -1.08 -8.77
C GLY A 44 -11.90 -0.22 -9.48
N ASP A 45 -12.31 0.95 -9.97
CA ASP A 45 -11.43 1.92 -10.63
C ASP A 45 -10.39 2.51 -9.67
N LEU A 46 -10.80 2.77 -8.42
CA LEU A 46 -9.89 3.20 -7.37
C LEU A 46 -8.86 2.10 -7.07
N ILE A 47 -9.29 0.84 -6.89
CA ILE A 47 -8.36 -0.29 -6.71
C ILE A 47 -7.41 -0.43 -7.90
N GLY A 48 -7.90 -0.27 -9.13
CA GLY A 48 -7.08 -0.25 -10.34
C GLY A 48 -5.99 0.83 -10.30
N LEU A 49 -6.37 2.06 -9.92
CA LEU A 49 -5.42 3.16 -9.71
C LEU A 49 -4.41 2.84 -8.60
N LEU A 50 -4.87 2.34 -7.46
CA LEU A 50 -4.02 2.02 -6.31
C LEU A 50 -2.94 1.01 -6.72
N ARG A 51 -3.33 -0.07 -7.39
CA ARG A 51 -2.38 -1.07 -7.93
C ARG A 51 -1.41 -0.46 -8.93
N ALA A 52 -1.89 0.37 -9.86
CA ALA A 52 -1.04 1.07 -10.83
C ALA A 52 -0.03 2.02 -10.14
N ARG A 53 -0.35 2.52 -8.95
CA ARG A 53 0.53 3.33 -8.10
C ARG A 53 1.24 2.52 -7.00
N GLN A 54 1.33 1.20 -7.17
CA GLN A 54 2.07 0.28 -6.31
C GLN A 54 1.54 0.17 -4.87
N TYR A 55 0.30 0.59 -4.61
CA TYR A 55 -0.37 0.28 -3.35
C TYR A 55 -0.74 -1.20 -3.29
N ARG A 56 -0.70 -1.76 -2.09
CA ARG A 56 -1.14 -3.12 -1.77
C ARG A 56 -2.09 -3.08 -0.56
N GLY A 57 -3.05 -4.01 -0.51
CA GLY A 57 -3.87 -4.21 0.68
C GLY A 57 -3.00 -4.81 1.80
N ILE A 58 -2.93 -4.13 2.94
CA ILE A 58 -2.07 -4.49 4.07
C ILE A 58 -2.84 -4.97 5.30
N LEU A 59 -4.15 -4.69 5.34
CA LEU A 59 -5.05 -5.15 6.38
C LEU A 59 -6.47 -5.21 5.81
N SER A 60 -7.21 -6.26 6.16
CA SER A 60 -8.63 -6.42 5.86
C SER A 60 -9.35 -7.00 7.08
N PHE A 61 -10.46 -6.40 7.48
CA PHE A 61 -11.21 -6.80 8.67
C PHE A 61 -12.66 -6.31 8.59
N ASN A 62 -13.54 -6.86 9.45
CA ASN A 62 -14.89 -6.30 9.62
C ASN A 62 -14.85 -5.21 10.70
N SER A 63 -15.51 -4.07 10.47
CA SER A 63 -15.59 -2.97 11.43
C SER A 63 -16.16 -3.33 12.81
N SER A 64 -16.88 -4.44 12.95
CA SER A 64 -17.33 -4.95 14.25
C SER A 64 -16.21 -5.61 15.09
N ASP A 65 -15.07 -5.94 14.49
CA ASP A 65 -13.90 -6.43 15.19
C ASP A 65 -13.15 -5.27 15.85
N ALA A 66 -13.42 -5.07 17.14
CA ALA A 66 -12.84 -3.99 17.93
C ALA A 66 -11.30 -4.09 18.03
N ALA A 67 -10.73 -5.30 18.05
CA ALA A 67 -9.29 -5.49 18.15
C ALA A 67 -8.60 -5.14 16.82
N ALA A 68 -9.17 -5.59 15.69
CA ALA A 68 -8.68 -5.22 14.37
C ALA A 68 -8.85 -3.72 14.10
N LEU A 69 -9.95 -3.11 14.54
CA LEU A 69 -10.17 -1.66 14.43
C LEU A 69 -9.13 -0.86 15.23
N ALA A 70 -8.85 -1.26 16.47
CA ALA A 70 -7.82 -0.63 17.29
C ALA A 70 -6.42 -0.79 16.69
N LYS A 71 -6.09 -1.97 16.14
CA LYS A 71 -4.85 -2.23 15.42
C LYS A 71 -4.74 -1.34 14.17
N ALA A 72 -5.79 -1.30 13.37
CA ALA A 72 -5.88 -0.48 12.16
C ALA A 72 -5.64 1.01 12.46
N GLN A 73 -6.30 1.55 13.48
CA GLN A 73 -6.16 2.95 13.90
C GLN A 73 -4.72 3.33 14.25
N ARG A 74 -3.95 2.41 14.84
CA ARG A 74 -2.53 2.59 15.18
C ARG A 74 -1.60 2.42 13.99
N PHE A 75 -2.03 1.68 12.97
CA PHE A 75 -1.22 1.33 11.80
C PHE A 75 -1.33 2.34 10.67
N LEU A 76 -2.40 3.13 10.63
CA LEU A 76 -2.59 4.17 9.62
C LEU A 76 -1.45 5.19 9.65
N ARG A 77 -0.91 5.48 8.48
CA ARG A 77 0.13 6.49 8.25
C ARG A 77 -0.25 7.42 7.10
N PRO A 78 0.31 8.63 7.05
CA PRO A 78 0.08 9.54 5.93
C PRO A 78 0.35 8.85 4.59
N GLY A 79 -0.63 8.96 3.68
CA GLY A 79 -0.63 8.33 2.37
C GLY A 79 -1.39 6.99 2.30
N ASP A 80 -1.76 6.37 3.42
CA ASP A 80 -2.59 5.17 3.38
C ASP A 80 -3.99 5.48 2.86
N VAL A 81 -4.57 4.53 2.13
CA VAL A 81 -5.92 4.63 1.58
C VAL A 81 -6.82 3.66 2.31
N ILE A 82 -7.98 4.16 2.76
CA ILE A 82 -8.99 3.39 3.47
C ILE A 82 -10.14 3.14 2.50
N LEU A 83 -10.54 1.89 2.34
CA LEU A 83 -11.73 1.49 1.61
C LEU A 83 -12.71 0.79 2.56
N ILE A 84 -13.97 1.18 2.53
CA ILE A 84 -15.04 0.62 3.38
C ILE A 84 -16.13 0.05 2.48
N GLY A 85 -16.64 -1.15 2.78
CA GLY A 85 -17.75 -1.79 2.07
C GLY A 85 -17.33 -2.66 0.87
N ALA A 86 -18.07 -3.74 0.60
CA ALA A 86 -17.76 -4.73 -0.44
C ALA A 86 -18.18 -4.34 -1.89
N GLY A 87 -18.88 -3.20 -2.07
CA GLY A 87 -19.32 -2.67 -3.38
C GLY A 87 -18.82 -1.23 -3.62
N ASN A 88 -19.65 -0.34 -4.17
CA ASN A 88 -19.38 1.11 -4.20
C ASN A 88 -19.58 1.74 -2.82
N GLY A 89 -18.74 1.33 -1.88
CA GLY A 89 -18.84 1.68 -0.47
C GLY A 89 -18.39 3.12 -0.18
N HIS A 90 -17.34 3.28 0.61
CA HIS A 90 -16.77 4.60 0.94
C HIS A 90 -15.24 4.55 0.93
N SER A 91 -14.58 5.68 0.75
CA SER A 91 -13.13 5.74 0.81
C SER A 91 -12.60 7.07 1.33
N GLY A 92 -11.34 7.04 1.75
CA GLY A 92 -10.61 8.19 2.26
C GLY A 92 -9.11 7.97 2.21
N VAL A 93 -8.35 9.02 2.52
CA VAL A 93 -6.90 8.99 2.59
C VAL A 93 -6.45 9.45 3.98
N MET A 94 -5.47 8.76 4.56
CA MET A 94 -4.83 9.20 5.78
C MET A 94 -3.86 10.34 5.46
N THR A 95 -3.98 11.45 6.17
CA THR A 95 -3.06 12.60 6.10
C THR A 95 -2.24 12.70 7.39
N ALA A 96 -1.32 13.66 7.46
CA ALA A 96 -0.62 13.97 8.72
C ALA A 96 -1.57 14.42 9.84
N GLY A 97 -2.72 15.01 9.48
CA GLY A 97 -3.72 15.51 10.44
C GLY A 97 -4.84 14.51 10.77
N GLY A 98 -4.83 13.30 10.20
CA GLY A 98 -5.91 12.31 10.30
C GLY A 98 -6.54 11.99 8.94
N ILE A 99 -7.64 11.23 8.95
CA ILE A 99 -8.30 10.79 7.72
C ILE A 99 -9.05 11.95 7.10
N GLU A 100 -8.81 12.13 5.81
CA GLU A 100 -9.50 13.06 4.95
C GLU A 100 -10.38 12.28 3.98
N HIS A 101 -11.67 12.61 3.94
CA HIS A 101 -12.63 11.92 3.08
C HIS A 101 -13.83 12.80 2.76
N PHE A 102 -14.53 12.47 1.67
CA PHE A 102 -15.71 13.20 1.22
C PHE A 102 -16.92 12.27 1.15
N ILE A 103 -18.00 12.61 1.84
CA ILE A 103 -19.30 11.94 1.70
C ILE A 103 -20.16 12.85 0.84
N GLN A 104 -20.79 12.30 -0.20
CA GLN A 104 -21.70 13.06 -1.05
C GLN A 104 -22.78 13.74 -0.18
N VAL A 105 -22.96 15.05 -0.39
CA VAL A 105 -23.96 15.83 0.33
C VAL A 105 -25.35 15.36 -0.12
N PRO A 106 -26.26 15.03 0.81
CA PRO A 106 -27.56 14.46 0.45
C PRO A 106 -28.42 15.42 -0.38
N GLY A 107 -29.11 14.88 -1.39
CA GLY A 107 -29.93 15.68 -2.32
C GLY A 107 -29.15 16.33 -3.46
N GLU A 108 -27.84 16.07 -3.57
CA GLU A 108 -26.96 16.61 -4.60
C GLU A 108 -26.30 15.51 -5.45
N VAL A 109 -27.06 14.45 -5.75
CA VAL A 109 -26.59 13.34 -6.58
C VAL A 109 -26.18 13.86 -7.96
N GLY A 110 -24.98 13.46 -8.41
CA GLY A 110 -24.43 13.87 -9.71
C GLY A 110 -23.90 15.30 -9.78
N GLN A 111 -23.96 16.06 -8.67
CA GLN A 111 -23.37 17.39 -8.63
C GLN A 111 -21.84 17.29 -8.72
N ARG A 112 -21.28 17.98 -9.70
CA ARG A 112 -19.84 18.12 -9.92
C ARG A 112 -19.27 19.16 -8.95
N ARG A 113 -18.21 18.83 -8.23
CA ARG A 113 -17.59 19.73 -7.24
C ARG A 113 -16.11 19.92 -7.46
N ASP A 114 -15.65 21.16 -7.29
CA ASP A 114 -14.24 21.51 -7.23
C ASP A 114 -13.60 20.92 -5.95
N PRO A 115 -12.56 20.09 -6.06
CA PRO A 115 -11.81 19.58 -4.91
C PRO A 115 -11.25 20.66 -3.98
N GLY A 116 -10.91 21.83 -4.52
CA GLY A 116 -10.40 22.97 -3.75
C GLY A 116 -11.47 23.68 -2.92
N ASN A 117 -12.75 23.44 -3.22
CA ASN A 117 -13.88 24.16 -2.61
C ASN A 117 -15.03 23.21 -2.22
N LEU A 118 -14.69 22.11 -1.54
CA LEU A 118 -15.69 21.20 -1.01
C LEU A 118 -16.36 21.74 0.27
N PRO A 119 -17.68 21.56 0.44
CA PRO A 119 -18.39 22.01 1.62
C PRO A 119 -17.89 21.25 2.86
N ARG A 120 -17.44 21.98 3.89
CA ARG A 120 -16.95 21.39 5.14
C ARG A 120 -18.08 20.68 5.87
N GLY A 121 -17.92 19.37 6.06
CA GLY A 121 -18.91 18.53 6.73
C GLY A 121 -18.97 18.78 8.25
N PRO A 122 -20.07 18.39 8.93
CA PRO A 122 -21.26 17.77 8.34
C PRO A 122 -22.22 18.80 7.72
N VAL A 123 -22.72 18.53 6.50
CA VAL A 123 -23.66 19.39 5.77
C VAL A 123 -24.90 18.60 5.34
N ARG A 124 -26.06 19.23 5.47
CA ARG A 124 -27.33 18.77 4.88
C ARG A 124 -27.58 19.55 3.59
N GLY A 125 -27.81 18.85 2.48
CA GLY A 125 -28.09 19.51 1.22
C GLY A 125 -29.49 20.15 1.19
N PRO A 126 -29.71 21.17 0.34
CA PRO A 126 -30.96 21.95 0.32
C PRO A 126 -32.20 21.11 0.00
N ARG A 127 -32.04 19.99 -0.70
CA ARG A 127 -33.11 19.08 -1.14
C ARG A 127 -33.07 17.72 -0.44
N ALA A 128 -32.36 17.62 0.69
CA ALA A 128 -32.23 16.36 1.42
C ALA A 128 -33.56 15.93 2.04
N ASN A 129 -34.10 14.79 1.61
CA ASN A 129 -35.26 14.13 2.24
C ASN A 129 -34.87 13.13 3.33
N SER A 130 -33.59 13.08 3.73
CA SER A 130 -33.05 12.21 4.76
C SER A 130 -32.25 13.00 5.81
N ASN A 131 -32.06 12.38 6.98
CA ASN A 131 -31.18 12.90 8.05
C ASN A 131 -29.70 12.59 7.81
N ALA A 132 -29.35 12.01 6.64
CA ALA A 132 -27.95 11.81 6.29
C ALA A 132 -27.23 13.16 6.24
N LEU A 133 -25.92 13.14 6.50
CA LEU A 133 -25.06 14.31 6.41
C LEU A 133 -23.85 13.94 5.55
N GLY A 134 -23.47 14.87 4.67
CA GLY A 134 -22.30 14.73 3.82
C GLY A 134 -21.30 15.84 4.05
N GLY A 135 -20.44 16.05 3.06
CA GLY A 135 -19.39 17.07 3.06
C GLY A 135 -17.99 16.48 3.16
N HIS A 136 -17.04 17.39 3.22
CA HIS A 136 -15.62 17.13 3.32
C HIS A 136 -15.19 17.12 4.79
N PHE A 137 -14.70 15.97 5.24
CA PHE A 137 -14.22 15.74 6.60
C PHE A 137 -12.70 15.65 6.57
N VAL A 138 -12.04 16.37 7.49
CA VAL A 138 -10.59 16.41 7.63
C VAL A 138 -10.24 16.15 9.09
N GLY A 139 -9.29 15.25 9.29
CA GLY A 139 -8.78 14.91 10.62
C GLY A 139 -9.61 13.87 11.36
N ASP A 140 -10.49 13.17 10.65
CA ASP A 140 -11.27 12.09 11.24
C ASP A 140 -10.35 10.92 11.65
N SER A 141 -10.64 10.31 12.79
CA SER A 141 -10.19 8.95 13.10
C SER A 141 -10.94 7.92 12.24
N LEU A 142 -10.42 6.69 12.15
CA LEU A 142 -11.10 5.60 11.46
C LEU A 142 -12.46 5.30 12.10
N VAL A 143 -12.54 5.43 13.43
CA VAL A 143 -13.79 5.31 14.19
C VAL A 143 -14.79 6.39 13.79
N GLN A 144 -14.38 7.65 13.66
CA GLN A 144 -15.26 8.74 13.21
C GLN A 144 -15.73 8.53 11.77
N MET A 145 -14.82 8.17 10.86
CA MET A 145 -15.16 7.86 9.46
C MET A 145 -16.19 6.72 9.36
N LEU A 146 -16.02 5.65 10.13
CA LEU A 146 -16.97 4.53 10.21
C LEU A 146 -18.30 4.95 10.85
N GLY A 147 -18.26 5.75 11.91
CA GLY A 147 -19.45 6.26 12.60
C GLY A 147 -20.37 7.06 11.68
N ARG A 148 -19.80 7.79 10.72
CA ARG A 148 -20.57 8.51 9.67
C ARG A 148 -21.31 7.58 8.72
N LEU A 149 -20.96 6.30 8.69
CA LEU A 149 -21.61 5.26 7.88
C LEU A 149 -22.40 4.27 8.73
N SER A 150 -22.59 4.53 10.02
CA SER A 150 -23.25 3.62 10.99
C SER A 150 -24.62 3.11 10.54
N ALA A 151 -25.39 3.93 9.79
CA ALA A 151 -26.68 3.53 9.21
C ALA A 151 -26.58 2.36 8.22
N ARG A 152 -25.38 2.03 7.71
CA ARG A 152 -25.13 0.90 6.81
C ARG A 152 -24.79 -0.40 7.57
N GLY A 153 -24.77 -0.38 8.90
CA GLY A 153 -24.31 -1.50 9.73
C GLY A 153 -22.81 -1.78 9.59
N PRO A 154 -22.29 -2.87 10.18
CA PRO A 154 -20.88 -3.24 10.08
C PRO A 154 -20.44 -3.43 8.63
N GLN A 155 -19.31 -2.84 8.27
CA GLN A 155 -18.73 -2.89 6.93
C GLN A 155 -17.37 -3.57 6.94
N PRO A 156 -16.97 -4.26 5.86
CA PRO A 156 -15.58 -4.62 5.65
C PRO A 156 -14.74 -3.36 5.46
N VAL A 157 -13.53 -3.37 6.00
CA VAL A 157 -12.55 -2.30 5.92
C VAL A 157 -11.26 -2.87 5.34
N GLU A 158 -10.71 -2.19 4.35
CA GLU A 158 -9.40 -2.49 3.78
C GLU A 158 -8.49 -1.27 3.90
N ILE A 159 -7.25 -1.49 4.33
CA ILE A 159 -6.20 -0.48 4.32
C ILE A 159 -5.21 -0.83 3.22
N TRP A 160 -4.94 0.15 2.37
CA TRP A 160 -4.01 0.05 1.26
C TRP A 160 -2.82 0.98 1.50
N SER A 161 -1.60 0.45 1.38
CA SER A 161 -0.37 1.24 1.52
C SER A 161 0.59 0.98 0.39
N LYS A 162 1.39 1.99 0.06
CA LYS A 162 2.53 1.91 -0.88
C LYS A 162 3.89 1.90 -0.17
N THR A 163 3.87 1.73 1.16
CA THR A 163 5.08 1.79 2.00
C THR A 163 5.30 0.45 2.69
N ASN A 164 6.56 0.08 2.88
CA ASN A 164 6.95 -1.10 3.64
C ASN A 164 7.93 -0.72 4.75
N ASP A 165 7.66 -1.16 5.98
CA ASP A 165 8.63 -1.04 7.07
C ASP A 165 9.83 -1.93 6.85
N LEU A 166 9.61 -3.13 6.31
CA LEU A 166 10.67 -4.07 5.97
C LEU A 166 10.37 -4.70 4.60
N LYS A 167 11.33 -4.58 3.70
CA LYS A 167 11.39 -5.34 2.45
C LYS A 167 12.73 -6.04 2.36
N VAL A 168 12.72 -7.29 1.94
CA VAL A 168 13.92 -8.09 1.74
C VAL A 168 13.88 -8.61 0.32
N THR A 169 14.92 -8.35 -0.45
CA THR A 169 15.15 -8.94 -1.77
C THR A 169 16.35 -9.86 -1.66
N MET A 170 16.20 -11.11 -2.04
CA MET A 170 17.27 -12.10 -2.03
C MET A 170 17.51 -12.62 -3.45
N THR A 171 18.78 -12.64 -3.88
CA THR A 171 19.22 -13.26 -5.13
C THR A 171 20.42 -14.16 -4.86
N TRP A 172 20.76 -15.03 -5.81
CA TRP A 172 21.94 -15.90 -5.70
C TRP A 172 22.57 -16.19 -7.07
N ASN A 173 23.81 -16.69 -7.08
CA ASN A 173 24.65 -16.79 -8.29
C ASN A 173 24.64 -18.15 -8.99
N THR A 174 23.93 -19.15 -8.47
CA THR A 174 23.90 -20.53 -9.01
C THR A 174 22.49 -20.95 -9.40
N ARG A 175 22.33 -21.93 -10.31
CA ARG A 175 21.02 -22.54 -10.61
C ARG A 175 20.57 -23.51 -9.51
N THR A 176 20.30 -22.96 -8.35
CA THR A 176 19.90 -23.65 -7.13
C THR A 176 18.55 -23.14 -6.67
N ASP A 177 18.00 -23.83 -5.68
CA ASP A 177 16.77 -23.48 -5.01
C ASP A 177 17.12 -23.01 -3.59
N VAL A 178 17.00 -21.70 -3.37
CA VAL A 178 17.37 -21.03 -2.13
C VAL A 178 16.15 -20.30 -1.60
N ASP A 179 15.68 -20.71 -0.43
CA ASP A 179 14.51 -20.11 0.21
C ASP A 179 14.92 -18.92 1.08
N LEU A 180 14.18 -17.82 0.95
CA LEU A 180 14.21 -16.69 1.87
C LEU A 180 13.33 -17.02 3.08
N TRP A 181 13.96 -17.03 4.26
CA TRP A 181 13.25 -17.18 5.52
C TRP A 181 13.33 -15.88 6.32
N VAL A 182 12.18 -15.37 6.74
CA VAL A 182 12.11 -14.24 7.67
C VAL A 182 11.41 -14.69 8.94
N GLU A 183 12.15 -14.76 10.04
CA GLU A 183 11.60 -15.01 11.37
C GLU A 183 11.19 -13.67 11.98
N GLU A 184 9.94 -13.59 12.43
CA GLU A 184 9.33 -12.37 12.97
C GLU A 184 9.37 -12.35 14.50
N PRO A 185 9.16 -11.19 15.15
CA PRO A 185 9.19 -11.07 16.60
C PRO A 185 8.26 -12.01 17.36
N SER A 186 7.14 -12.39 16.73
CA SER A 186 6.18 -13.36 17.28
C SER A 186 6.67 -14.81 17.31
N GLY A 187 7.82 -15.12 16.71
CA GLY A 187 8.32 -16.47 16.47
C GLY A 187 7.78 -17.11 15.17
N ALA A 188 6.83 -16.47 14.50
CA ALA A 188 6.38 -16.89 13.18
C ALA A 188 7.51 -16.81 12.14
N ARG A 189 7.52 -17.73 11.18
CA ARG A 189 8.45 -17.71 10.04
C ARG A 189 7.66 -17.50 8.76
N CYS A 190 8.06 -16.50 7.97
CA CYS A 190 7.63 -16.33 6.59
C CYS A 190 8.60 -17.05 5.65
N TRP A 191 8.09 -18.00 4.85
CA TRP A 191 8.86 -18.86 3.93
C TRP A 191 7.89 -19.59 2.98
N TYR A 192 8.38 -20.42 2.05
CA TYR A 192 7.55 -21.02 0.99
C TYR A 192 6.29 -21.77 1.50
N ARG A 193 6.34 -22.43 2.67
CA ARG A 193 5.16 -23.11 3.26
C ARG A 193 4.22 -22.18 4.02
N GLN A 194 4.73 -21.04 4.48
CA GLN A 194 3.97 -20.03 5.22
C GLN A 194 4.26 -18.67 4.61
N ARG A 195 3.66 -18.42 3.45
CA ARG A 195 3.92 -17.21 2.64
C ARG A 195 3.29 -15.94 3.20
N GLN A 196 2.42 -16.06 4.20
CA GLN A 196 1.82 -14.94 4.90
C GLN A 196 1.82 -15.21 6.40
N THR A 197 2.20 -14.21 7.19
CA THR A 197 2.23 -14.27 8.65
C THR A 197 1.10 -13.45 9.26
N ALA A 198 0.76 -13.72 10.53
CA ALA A 198 -0.25 -12.96 11.26
C ALA A 198 0.13 -11.48 11.48
N ASN A 199 1.42 -11.14 11.42
CA ASN A 199 1.86 -9.74 11.49
C ASN A 199 1.76 -9.02 10.14
N GLY A 200 1.37 -9.71 9.07
CA GLY A 200 1.20 -9.15 7.73
C GLY A 200 2.44 -9.21 6.85
N GLY A 201 3.46 -9.99 7.26
CA GLY A 201 4.62 -10.27 6.43
C GLY A 201 4.24 -11.22 5.31
N ALA A 202 4.73 -10.97 4.09
CA ALA A 202 4.38 -11.76 2.93
C ALA A 202 5.60 -12.09 2.05
N LEU A 203 5.74 -13.37 1.69
CA LEU A 203 6.62 -13.85 0.64
C LEU A 203 5.93 -13.69 -0.71
N LEU A 204 6.39 -12.72 -1.50
CA LEU A 204 5.72 -12.28 -2.72
C LEU A 204 5.92 -13.27 -3.87
N GLU A 205 7.14 -13.74 -4.00
CA GLU A 205 7.60 -14.63 -5.07
C GLU A 205 8.36 -15.78 -4.41
N ASP A 206 8.06 -16.99 -4.88
CA ASP A 206 8.71 -18.25 -4.50
C ASP A 206 9.35 -18.78 -5.79
N VAL A 207 10.68 -18.70 -5.85
CA VAL A 207 11.45 -18.95 -7.08
C VAL A 207 12.25 -20.23 -6.88
N THR A 208 11.63 -21.36 -7.21
CA THR A 208 12.15 -22.70 -6.93
C THR A 208 13.31 -23.15 -7.83
N SER A 209 13.80 -22.27 -8.73
CA SER A 209 14.95 -22.54 -9.60
C SER A 209 15.48 -21.25 -10.22
N GLY A 210 16.74 -21.25 -10.65
CA GLY A 210 17.36 -20.07 -11.26
C GLY A 210 18.18 -19.30 -10.25
N PHE A 211 18.04 -17.97 -10.20
CA PHE A 211 18.95 -17.05 -9.50
C PHE A 211 18.22 -16.11 -8.52
N GLY A 212 16.96 -16.46 -8.18
CA GLY A 212 16.00 -15.56 -7.54
C GLY A 212 15.37 -14.57 -8.55
N PRO A 213 14.80 -13.45 -8.08
CA PRO A 213 14.74 -13.03 -6.68
C PRO A 213 13.63 -13.70 -5.87
N GLU A 214 13.86 -13.89 -4.57
CA GLU A 214 12.78 -14.03 -3.59
C GLU A 214 12.59 -12.73 -2.81
N HIS A 215 11.32 -12.43 -2.50
CA HIS A 215 10.94 -11.15 -1.92
C HIS A 215 10.06 -11.33 -0.69
N TYR A 216 10.48 -10.75 0.43
CA TYR A 216 9.62 -10.54 1.59
C TYR A 216 9.21 -9.06 1.68
N ALA A 217 7.96 -8.79 2.01
CA ALA A 217 7.48 -7.44 2.30
C ALA A 217 6.57 -7.43 3.53
N LEU A 218 6.74 -6.40 4.36
CA LEU A 218 5.94 -6.11 5.54
C LEU A 218 5.64 -4.62 5.59
N ALA A 219 4.35 -4.28 5.47
CA ALA A 219 3.91 -2.89 5.48
C ALA A 219 4.10 -2.22 6.84
N ARG A 220 3.78 -2.95 7.92
CA ARG A 220 3.75 -2.44 9.30
C ARG A 220 4.49 -3.41 10.22
N ALA A 221 5.71 -3.05 10.58
CA ALA A 221 6.50 -3.85 11.51
C ALA A 221 5.94 -3.71 12.93
N VAL A 222 5.76 -4.85 13.59
CA VAL A 222 5.55 -4.90 15.04
C VAL A 222 6.89 -4.72 15.76
N PRO A 223 6.92 -4.18 16.99
CA PRO A 223 8.15 -4.08 17.76
C PRO A 223 8.84 -5.43 17.95
N GLY A 224 10.17 -5.43 17.88
CA GLY A 224 11.01 -6.62 18.08
C GLY A 224 11.98 -6.87 16.93
N THR A 225 12.58 -8.06 16.92
CA THR A 225 13.62 -8.43 15.98
C THR A 225 13.07 -9.31 14.86
N PHE A 226 13.37 -8.94 13.62
CA PHE A 226 13.17 -9.74 12.42
C PHE A 226 14.51 -10.32 11.99
N THR A 227 14.60 -11.64 11.89
CA THR A 227 15.84 -12.33 11.51
C THR A 227 15.71 -12.89 10.10
N ILE A 228 16.64 -12.48 9.24
CA ILE A 228 16.64 -12.76 7.80
C ILE A 228 17.66 -13.85 7.52
N LYS A 229 17.21 -14.95 6.94
CA LYS A 229 18.01 -16.14 6.67
C LYS A 229 17.83 -16.61 5.23
N ALA A 230 18.87 -17.27 4.73
CA ALA A 230 18.81 -18.01 3.47
C ALA A 230 18.97 -19.50 3.77
N ASN A 231 18.11 -20.33 3.18
CA ASN A 231 18.18 -21.79 3.29
C ASN A 231 18.46 -22.41 1.92
N TYR A 232 19.50 -23.25 1.83
CA TYR A 232 19.80 -24.01 0.62
C TYR A 232 18.86 -25.20 0.53
N PHE A 233 17.67 -25.02 -0.06
CA PHE A 233 16.64 -26.06 -0.07
C PHE A 233 16.98 -27.23 -1.00
N SER A 234 17.35 -26.93 -2.26
CA SER A 234 17.67 -27.96 -3.24
C SER A 234 18.67 -27.50 -4.32
N GLY A 235 19.47 -28.44 -4.82
CA GLY A 235 20.54 -28.19 -5.79
C GLY A 235 21.23 -29.47 -6.22
N PRO A 236 22.22 -29.40 -7.13
CA PRO A 236 22.90 -30.59 -7.62
C PRO A 236 23.60 -31.34 -6.47
N ARG A 237 23.49 -32.67 -6.45
CA ARG A 237 24.01 -33.52 -5.36
C ARG A 237 25.55 -33.64 -5.30
N ASN A 238 26.27 -33.08 -6.29
CA ASN A 238 27.70 -33.34 -6.48
C ASN A 238 28.56 -32.16 -5.99
N ALA A 239 29.61 -32.45 -5.22
CA ALA A 239 30.48 -31.47 -4.54
C ALA A 239 31.37 -30.57 -5.44
N LYS A 240 31.23 -30.63 -6.77
CA LYS A 240 31.98 -29.80 -7.73
C LYS A 240 31.21 -28.57 -8.21
N VAL A 241 30.10 -28.22 -7.57
CA VAL A 241 29.29 -27.04 -7.92
C VAL A 241 29.91 -25.80 -7.31
N GLU A 242 29.93 -24.71 -8.06
CA GLU A 242 30.30 -23.40 -7.55
C GLU A 242 29.51 -23.08 -6.26
N PRO A 243 30.14 -22.51 -5.23
CA PRO A 243 29.41 -22.12 -4.03
C PRO A 243 28.28 -21.13 -4.34
N THR A 244 27.12 -21.36 -3.71
CA THR A 244 25.96 -20.50 -3.83
C THR A 244 26.15 -19.27 -2.94
N THR A 245 26.59 -18.17 -3.54
CA THR A 245 26.63 -16.86 -2.89
C THR A 245 25.27 -16.20 -2.99
N VAL A 246 24.66 -15.99 -1.84
CA VAL A 246 23.40 -15.29 -1.66
C VAL A 246 23.69 -13.82 -1.38
N THR A 247 22.97 -12.94 -2.06
CA THR A 247 22.95 -11.50 -1.80
C THR A 247 21.57 -11.10 -1.32
N VAL A 248 21.50 -10.46 -0.16
CA VAL A 248 20.27 -9.95 0.43
C VAL A 248 20.35 -8.43 0.52
N ILE A 249 19.37 -7.74 -0.06
CA ILE A 249 19.13 -6.33 0.15
C ILE A 249 18.00 -6.20 1.17
N VAL A 250 18.30 -5.62 2.32
CA VAL A 250 17.35 -5.30 3.38
C VAL A 250 17.01 -3.82 3.29
N THR A 251 15.77 -3.50 2.95
CA THR A 251 15.25 -2.14 2.87
C THR A 251 14.30 -1.89 4.02
N GLN A 252 14.61 -0.91 4.86
CA GLN A 252 13.69 -0.40 5.88
C GLN A 252 12.97 0.85 5.39
N PHE A 253 11.69 0.98 5.74
CA PHE A 253 10.85 2.16 5.47
C PHE A 253 10.76 2.54 3.97
N GLU A 254 10.70 1.54 3.08
CA GLU A 254 10.50 1.71 1.64
C GLU A 254 9.30 2.62 1.36
N GLY A 255 9.46 3.54 0.40
CA GLY A 255 8.40 4.47 0.01
C GLY A 255 8.25 5.68 0.93
N THR A 256 9.14 5.85 1.92
CA THR A 256 9.18 7.01 2.82
C THR A 256 10.49 7.79 2.67
N PRO A 257 10.57 9.05 3.14
CA PRO A 257 11.84 9.80 3.19
C PRO A 257 12.92 9.16 4.08
N SER A 258 12.53 8.26 4.98
CA SER A 258 13.44 7.54 5.88
C SER A 258 13.90 6.19 5.31
N ALA A 259 13.60 5.91 4.04
CA ALA A 259 14.00 4.68 3.38
C ALA A 259 15.52 4.48 3.44
N ARG A 260 15.95 3.28 3.83
CA ARG A 260 17.37 2.91 3.85
C ARG A 260 17.54 1.46 3.45
N SER A 261 18.58 1.17 2.67
CA SER A 261 18.89 -0.18 2.21
C SER A 261 20.30 -0.57 2.59
N GLN A 262 20.47 -1.82 3.01
CA GLN A 262 21.78 -2.41 3.31
C GLN A 262 21.88 -3.76 2.61
N THR A 263 23.07 -4.06 2.08
CA THR A 263 23.34 -5.31 1.36
C THR A 263 24.18 -6.22 2.24
N PHE A 264 23.79 -7.50 2.29
CA PHE A 264 24.48 -8.55 3.01
C PHE A 264 24.73 -9.72 2.06
N THR A 265 25.85 -10.40 2.24
CA THR A 265 26.19 -11.58 1.46
C THR A 265 26.55 -12.74 2.36
N ALA A 266 26.22 -13.95 1.93
CA ALA A 266 26.64 -15.18 2.58
C ALA A 266 26.86 -16.25 1.51
N THR A 267 27.66 -17.27 1.84
CA THR A 267 27.89 -18.40 0.96
C THR A 267 27.28 -19.66 1.56
N LEU A 268 26.46 -20.35 0.79
CA LEU A 268 25.90 -21.67 1.06
C LEU A 268 26.68 -22.70 0.25
N ARG A 269 27.02 -23.83 0.88
CA ARG A 269 27.83 -24.90 0.27
C ARG A 269 27.08 -26.20 0.17
N ASN A 270 26.23 -26.48 1.16
CA ASN A 270 25.57 -27.77 1.27
C ASN A 270 24.05 -27.62 1.27
N ARG A 271 23.36 -28.57 0.65
CA ARG A 271 21.92 -28.69 0.76
C ARG A 271 21.50 -28.82 2.24
N GLY A 272 20.47 -28.09 2.63
CA GLY A 272 19.96 -28.01 4.00
C GLY A 272 20.68 -26.96 4.86
N GLU A 273 21.78 -26.38 4.38
CA GLU A 273 22.48 -25.31 5.09
C GLU A 273 21.58 -24.08 5.22
N THR A 274 21.58 -23.49 6.41
CA THR A 274 20.86 -22.25 6.69
C THR A 274 21.84 -21.26 7.28
N VAL A 275 21.87 -20.05 6.74
CA VAL A 275 22.72 -18.98 7.24
C VAL A 275 21.88 -17.75 7.56
N THR A 276 22.21 -17.09 8.67
CA THR A 276 21.59 -15.81 9.03
C THR A 276 22.37 -14.68 8.37
N LEU A 277 21.69 -13.86 7.59
CA LEU A 277 22.29 -12.73 6.86
C LEU A 277 22.28 -11.48 7.72
N HIS A 278 21.14 -11.22 8.37
CA HIS A 278 20.97 -10.00 9.14
C HIS A 278 19.82 -10.13 10.16
N SER A 279 19.81 -9.24 11.16
CA SER A 279 18.69 -9.06 12.07
C SER A 279 18.36 -7.58 12.20
N VAL A 280 17.10 -7.23 11.94
CA VAL A 280 16.59 -5.86 12.01
C VAL A 280 15.70 -5.73 13.23
N ARG A 281 15.91 -4.69 14.05
CA ARG A 281 15.07 -4.40 15.20
C ARG A 281 14.19 -3.18 14.95
N PHE A 282 12.90 -3.33 15.23
CA PHE A 282 11.92 -2.24 15.30
C PHE A 282 11.56 -1.99 16.77
N GLN A 283 11.35 -0.72 17.12
CA GLN A 283 10.96 -0.26 18.45
C GLN A 283 9.51 0.21 18.45
#